data_AF-A0A3B8NAW8-F1
#
_entry.id   AF-A0A3B8NAW8-F1
#
_cell.length_a   1.000
_cell.length_b   1.000
_cell.length_c   1.000
_cell.angle_alpha   90.00
_cell.angle_beta   90.00
_cell.angle_gamma   90.00
#
_symmetry.space_group_name_H-M   'P 1'
#
loop_
_entity.id
_entity.type
_entity.pdbx_description
1 polymer ?
#
loop_
_entity_poly.entity_id
_entity_poly.type
_entity_poly.pdbx_seq_one_letter_code
_entity_poly.pdbx_strand_id
1 'polypeptide(L)'
;MEYIREIRSKAEMKRNFSAKEMQVLGILLFIVLLGIVVSSVSRKSVDTSTSNEQERQSVVFPIDINRATAEELILLPGIGPVKADAIVRERERVGAFSRISDILRVTGIGEKTLEGIADFITLGESDAFSDSVVETLFDLNRVTTEELETIPGIGPVKAASIVEFRDLNGSFCSVEQLLEVTGIGEATLKNIRSYFFVDGVECNHSSGSRININTADRNELTKLPGVGSVIASAIVDHRELYGPFVDLEDLLSVKGIGEKTLEGMKHMVEF
;
A
#
# COMPACT_ATOMS: atom_id res chain seq x y z
N MET A 1 -4.94 11.08 100.54
CA MET A 1 -3.73 10.22 100.62
C MET A 1 -3.58 9.24 99.45
N GLU A 2 -4.62 9.01 98.64
CA GLU A 2 -4.55 8.10 97.48
C GLU A 2 -3.82 8.69 96.26
N TYR A 3 -3.91 10.00 96.05
CA TYR A 3 -3.28 10.69 94.90
C TYR A 3 -1.74 10.63 94.88
N ILE A 4 -1.09 10.51 96.05
CA ILE A 4 0.38 10.49 96.15
C ILE A 4 0.95 9.10 95.84
N ARG A 5 0.19 8.00 96.04
CA ARG A 5 0.66 6.64 95.71
C ARG A 5 0.70 6.40 94.20
N GLU A 6 -0.23 7.00 93.45
CA GLU A 6 -0.30 6.81 92.01
C GLU A 6 0.84 7.53 91.25
N ILE A 7 1.30 8.67 91.77
CA ILE A 7 2.46 9.38 91.21
C ILE A 7 3.77 8.61 91.49
N ARG A 8 3.90 7.96 92.67
CA ARG A 8 5.13 7.21 93.01
C ARG A 8 5.27 5.92 92.20
N SER A 9 4.17 5.27 91.85
CA SER A 9 4.20 4.04 91.04
C SER A 9 4.65 4.28 89.58
N LYS A 10 4.55 5.51 89.07
CA LYS A 10 4.99 5.83 87.69
C LYS A 10 6.44 6.35 87.60
N ALA A 11 7.12 6.56 88.74
CA ALA A 11 8.45 7.18 88.77
C ALA A 11 9.64 6.21 88.81
N GLU A 12 9.43 4.91 89.05
CA GLU A 12 10.54 3.94 89.28
C GLU A 12 10.51 2.72 88.36
N MET A 13 10.46 2.94 87.04
CA MET A 13 10.86 1.90 86.10
C MET A 13 11.90 2.44 85.11
N LYS A 14 13.01 2.98 85.64
CA LYS A 14 14.25 3.07 84.87
C LYS A 14 14.89 1.69 84.87
N ARG A 15 14.49 0.86 83.90
CA ARG A 15 15.19 -0.39 83.59
C ARG A 15 16.58 -0.02 83.08
N ASN A 16 17.62 -0.31 83.86
CA ASN A 16 19.00 -0.15 83.43
C ASN A 16 19.37 -1.33 82.52
N PHE A 17 19.33 -1.10 81.21
CA PHE A 17 19.64 -2.11 80.21
C PHE A 17 21.10 -2.54 80.29
N SER A 18 21.36 -3.85 80.21
CA SER A 18 22.72 -4.39 80.15
C SER A 18 23.43 -3.99 78.85
N ALA A 19 24.76 -3.92 78.84
CA ALA A 19 25.54 -3.56 77.65
C ALA A 19 25.22 -4.43 76.42
N LYS A 20 24.92 -5.72 76.64
CA LYS A 20 24.50 -6.65 75.58
C LYS A 20 23.09 -6.34 75.05
N GLU A 21 22.17 -5.92 75.92
CA GLU A 21 20.81 -5.51 75.52
C GLU A 21 20.84 -4.18 74.77
N MET A 22 21.72 -3.25 75.15
CA MET A 22 21.97 -2.03 74.40
C MET A 22 22.60 -2.29 73.03
N GLN A 23 23.49 -3.28 72.89
CA GLN A 23 24.00 -3.70 71.58
C GLN A 23 22.90 -4.31 70.70
N VAL A 24 22.04 -5.17 71.24
CA VAL A 24 20.92 -5.76 70.49
C VAL A 24 19.89 -4.69 70.08
N LEU A 25 19.55 -3.77 70.98
CA LEU A 25 18.70 -2.62 70.65
C LEU A 25 19.35 -1.71 69.61
N GLY A 26 20.67 -1.50 69.68
CA GLY A 26 21.41 -0.71 68.70
C GLY A 26 21.43 -1.35 67.33
N ILE A 27 21.61 -2.67 67.24
CA ILE A 27 21.58 -3.42 65.97
C ILE A 27 20.15 -3.45 65.40
N LEU A 28 19.12 -3.64 66.24
CA LEU A 28 17.72 -3.54 65.81
C LEU A 28 17.38 -2.14 65.33
N LEU A 29 17.80 -1.10 66.04
CA LEU A 29 17.62 0.29 65.64
C LEU A 29 18.37 0.59 64.33
N PHE A 30 19.57 0.04 64.17
CA PHE A 30 20.37 0.18 62.94
C PHE A 30 19.72 -0.53 61.76
N ILE A 31 19.18 -1.74 61.93
CA ILE A 31 18.43 -2.46 60.88
C ILE A 31 17.14 -1.72 60.54
N VAL A 32 16.44 -1.17 61.54
CA VAL A 32 15.24 -0.34 61.33
C VAL A 32 15.60 0.96 60.61
N LEU A 33 16.68 1.64 61.00
CA LEU A 33 17.16 2.86 60.35
C LEU A 33 17.70 2.58 58.94
N LEU A 34 18.38 1.44 58.70
CA LEU A 34 18.82 1.01 57.38
C LEU A 34 17.61 0.70 56.48
N GLY A 35 16.58 0.04 57.04
CA GLY A 35 15.31 -0.21 56.36
C GLY A 35 14.56 1.08 56.02
N ILE A 36 14.57 2.09 56.90
CA ILE A 36 14.00 3.42 56.63
C ILE A 36 14.82 4.19 55.59
N VAL A 37 16.16 4.10 55.61
CA VAL A 37 17.03 4.77 54.63
C VAL A 37 16.85 4.18 53.23
N VAL A 38 16.79 2.84 53.11
CA VAL A 38 16.43 2.15 51.85
C VAL A 38 15.02 2.56 51.40
N SER A 39 14.10 2.78 52.33
CA SER A 39 12.75 3.30 52.03
C SER A 39 12.74 4.78 51.62
N SER A 40 13.76 5.57 51.98
CA SER A 40 13.83 7.01 51.69
C SER A 40 14.63 7.39 50.43
N VAL A 41 15.53 6.51 49.96
CA VAL A 41 16.30 6.74 48.72
C VAL A 41 15.57 6.22 47.47
N SER A 42 14.42 5.55 47.62
CA SER A 42 13.54 5.15 46.50
C SER A 42 12.13 5.73 46.60
N ARG A 43 12.04 7.05 46.77
CA ARG A 43 10.83 7.81 46.39
C ARG A 43 11.23 9.04 45.58
N LYS A 44 11.50 8.80 44.29
CA LYS A 44 11.09 9.71 43.22
C LYS A 44 9.86 9.06 42.58
N SER A 45 8.72 9.65 42.92
CA SER A 45 7.36 9.35 42.49
C SER A 45 7.20 9.07 41.00
N VAL A 46 6.50 7.99 40.66
CA VAL A 46 5.30 8.01 39.80
C VAL A 46 4.40 6.85 40.28
N ASP A 47 3.12 7.13 40.50
CA ASP A 47 2.05 6.18 40.83
C ASP A 47 2.13 4.89 40.00
N THR A 48 1.84 3.73 40.59
CA THR A 48 1.13 2.58 39.98
C THR A 48 1.24 1.33 40.88
N SER A 49 0.11 0.63 41.03
CA SER A 49 -0.07 -0.80 41.38
C SER A 49 -0.80 -1.09 42.70
N THR A 50 -2.14 -1.02 42.71
CA THR A 50 -2.98 -2.12 43.28
C THR A 50 -4.44 -2.07 42.82
N SER A 51 -4.66 -2.38 41.55
CA SER A 51 -5.79 -3.17 41.02
C SER A 51 -5.34 -3.60 39.64
N ASN A 52 -4.59 -4.70 39.58
CA ASN A 52 -4.06 -5.27 38.34
C ASN A 52 -5.19 -6.00 37.60
N GLU A 53 -6.25 -5.27 37.26
CA GLU A 53 -6.89 -5.43 35.97
C GLU A 53 -5.91 -4.74 35.01
N GLN A 54 -4.84 -5.44 34.62
CA GLN A 54 -4.12 -5.04 33.42
C GLN A 54 -5.18 -4.96 32.34
N GLU A 55 -5.46 -3.73 31.91
CA GLU A 55 -6.20 -3.45 30.69
C GLU A 55 -5.73 -4.47 29.67
N ARG A 56 -6.59 -5.45 29.36
CA ARG A 56 -6.47 -6.15 28.10
C ARG A 56 -6.70 -5.05 27.07
N GLN A 57 -5.64 -4.33 26.70
CA GLN A 57 -5.64 -3.49 25.53
C GLN A 57 -6.04 -4.42 24.41
N SER A 58 -7.31 -4.35 24.03
CA SER A 58 -7.84 -5.07 22.90
C SER A 58 -7.08 -4.51 21.72
N VAL A 59 -6.13 -5.28 21.20
CA VAL A 59 -5.46 -4.92 19.97
C VAL A 59 -6.53 -4.96 18.89
N VAL A 60 -6.91 -3.79 18.42
CA VAL A 60 -7.87 -3.63 17.33
C VAL A 60 -7.07 -3.81 16.05
N PHE A 61 -7.46 -4.82 15.27
CA PHE A 61 -7.03 -4.91 13.89
C PHE A 61 -7.91 -3.99 13.03
N PRO A 62 -7.36 -3.34 11.99
CA PRO A 62 -5.95 -3.37 11.58
C PRO A 62 -5.02 -2.56 12.51
N ILE A 63 -3.78 -3.02 12.66
CA ILE A 63 -2.75 -2.41 13.50
C ILE A 63 -2.10 -1.23 12.78
N ASP A 64 -2.14 -0.04 13.38
CA ASP A 64 -1.46 1.14 12.85
C ASP A 64 0.07 0.99 12.97
N ILE A 65 0.78 0.71 11.89
CA ILE A 65 2.23 0.48 11.90
C ILE A 65 3.03 1.75 12.22
N ASN A 66 2.44 2.93 12.11
CA ASN A 66 3.07 4.19 12.48
C ASN A 66 2.99 4.46 13.98
N ARG A 67 2.00 3.89 14.68
CA ARG A 67 1.77 4.12 16.11
C ARG A 67 2.01 2.89 16.99
N ALA A 68 1.87 1.70 16.43
CA ALA A 68 1.89 0.44 17.17
C ALA A 68 3.23 0.22 17.89
N THR A 69 3.19 -0.38 19.07
CA THR A 69 4.39 -0.79 19.78
C THR A 69 4.99 -2.05 19.15
N ALA A 70 6.24 -2.37 19.51
CA ALA A 70 6.87 -3.61 19.04
C ALA A 70 6.06 -4.85 19.48
N GLU A 71 5.47 -4.81 20.68
CA GLU A 71 4.63 -5.86 21.24
C GLU A 71 3.35 -6.06 20.44
N GLU A 72 2.71 -4.97 20.00
CA GLU A 72 1.52 -5.03 19.14
C GLU A 72 1.88 -5.58 17.75
N LEU A 73 3.00 -5.14 17.17
CA LEU A 73 3.46 -5.60 15.85
C LEU A 73 3.79 -7.10 15.81
N ILE A 74 4.23 -7.71 16.93
CA ILE A 74 4.50 -9.15 17.03
C ILE A 74 3.22 -9.99 16.81
N LEU A 75 2.03 -9.42 16.98
CA LEU A 75 0.77 -10.11 16.74
C LEU A 75 0.49 -10.33 15.24
N LEU A 76 1.21 -9.64 14.35
CA LEU A 76 1.07 -9.80 12.91
C LEU A 76 1.68 -11.14 12.44
N PRO A 77 1.00 -11.85 11.53
CA PRO A 77 1.49 -13.14 11.06
C PRO A 77 2.86 -12.99 10.36
N GLY A 78 3.87 -13.71 10.85
CA GLY A 78 5.22 -13.68 10.28
C GLY A 78 6.09 -12.50 10.72
N ILE A 79 5.62 -11.66 11.66
CA ILE A 79 6.39 -10.62 12.32
C ILE A 79 6.81 -11.11 13.71
N GLY A 80 8.10 -11.45 13.85
CA GLY A 80 8.70 -11.75 15.14
C GLY A 80 9.35 -10.52 15.79
N PRO A 81 9.87 -10.64 17.02
CA PRO A 81 10.46 -9.52 17.77
C PRO A 81 11.51 -8.72 16.97
N VAL A 82 12.41 -9.43 16.26
CA VAL A 82 13.45 -8.80 15.44
C VAL A 82 12.87 -7.94 14.31
N LYS A 83 11.78 -8.39 13.68
CA LYS A 83 11.13 -7.64 12.60
C LYS A 83 10.31 -6.48 13.15
N ALA A 84 9.61 -6.68 14.27
CA ALA A 84 8.89 -5.61 14.96
C ALA A 84 9.85 -4.47 15.35
N ASP A 85 11.00 -4.79 15.95
CA ASP A 85 12.04 -3.82 16.28
C ASP A 85 12.63 -3.16 15.02
N ALA A 86 12.70 -3.87 13.90
CA ALA A 86 13.14 -3.30 12.64
C ALA A 86 12.13 -2.28 12.09
N ILE A 87 10.82 -2.56 12.19
CA ILE A 87 9.75 -1.64 11.78
C ILE A 87 9.82 -0.35 12.61
N VAL A 88 9.90 -0.49 13.94
CA VAL A 88 9.98 0.66 14.88
C VAL A 88 11.22 1.51 14.59
N ARG A 89 12.40 0.89 14.45
CA ARG A 89 13.63 1.62 14.12
C ARG A 89 13.57 2.30 12.76
N GLU A 90 12.96 1.64 11.77
CA GLU A 90 12.87 2.21 10.44
C GLU A 90 11.98 3.45 10.42
N ARG A 91 10.78 3.42 11.05
CA ARG A 91 9.92 4.60 11.14
C ARG A 91 10.53 5.73 11.99
N GLU A 92 11.34 5.41 13.00
CA GLU A 92 12.09 6.43 13.74
C GLU A 92 13.20 7.07 12.89
N ARG A 93 13.80 6.29 11.97
CA ARG A 93 14.88 6.75 11.09
C ARG A 93 14.39 7.58 9.92
N VAL A 94 13.29 7.18 9.27
CA VAL A 94 12.76 7.82 8.05
C VAL A 94 11.55 8.72 8.30
N GLY A 95 10.96 8.64 9.50
CA GLY A 95 9.64 9.19 9.79
C GLY A 95 8.53 8.16 9.54
N ALA A 96 7.28 8.58 9.77
CA ALA A 96 6.11 7.74 9.55
C ALA A 96 6.06 7.20 8.10
N PHE A 97 5.68 5.94 7.95
CA PHE A 97 5.40 5.33 6.66
C PHE A 97 4.23 6.05 6.01
N SER A 98 4.41 6.43 4.74
CA SER A 98 3.38 7.15 3.96
C SER A 98 2.54 6.21 3.10
N ARG A 99 3.05 5.00 2.85
CA ARG A 99 2.37 3.94 2.09
C ARG A 99 2.63 2.59 2.75
N ILE A 100 1.71 1.64 2.63
CA ILE A 100 1.90 0.27 3.13
C ILE A 100 3.15 -0.39 2.51
N SER A 101 3.43 -0.13 1.23
CA SER A 101 4.62 -0.62 0.54
C SER A 101 5.94 -0.13 1.14
N ASP A 102 5.93 0.95 1.91
CA ASP A 102 7.13 1.48 2.55
C ASP A 102 7.75 0.51 3.56
N ILE A 103 6.95 -0.43 4.08
CA ILE A 103 7.41 -1.47 4.98
C ILE A 103 8.46 -2.40 4.34
N LEU A 104 8.53 -2.46 3.01
CA LEU A 104 9.55 -3.22 2.28
C LEU A 104 10.97 -2.65 2.44
N ARG A 105 11.10 -1.40 2.93
CA ARG A 105 12.40 -0.83 3.30
C ARG A 105 12.93 -1.39 4.62
N VAL A 106 12.08 -2.02 5.43
CA VAL A 106 12.45 -2.61 6.71
C VAL A 106 13.26 -3.89 6.47
N THR A 107 14.47 -3.94 7.00
CA THR A 107 15.34 -5.12 6.90
C THR A 107 14.64 -6.38 7.43
N GLY A 108 14.53 -7.41 6.59
CA GLY A 108 13.91 -8.68 6.95
C GLY A 108 12.40 -8.77 6.66
N ILE A 109 11.81 -7.73 6.07
CA ILE A 109 10.45 -7.74 5.53
C ILE A 109 10.53 -7.72 4.01
N GLY A 110 10.07 -8.80 3.38
CA GLY A 110 9.95 -8.90 1.93
C GLY A 110 8.49 -8.98 1.48
N GLU A 111 8.26 -8.99 0.17
CA GLU A 111 6.92 -8.98 -0.45
C GLU A 111 5.98 -10.03 0.15
N LYS A 112 6.44 -11.27 0.31
CA LYS A 112 5.65 -12.35 0.94
C LYS A 112 5.23 -12.07 2.38
N THR A 113 6.06 -11.34 3.14
CA THR A 113 5.68 -10.94 4.51
C THR A 113 4.63 -9.83 4.45
N LEU A 114 4.80 -8.86 3.55
CA LEU A 114 3.84 -7.79 3.35
C LEU A 114 2.47 -8.32 2.91
N GLU A 115 2.43 -9.22 1.92
CA GLU A 115 1.20 -9.88 1.48
C GLU A 115 0.47 -10.57 2.65
N GLY A 116 1.20 -11.24 3.54
CA GLY A 116 0.62 -11.94 4.68
C GLY A 116 0.08 -11.04 5.78
N ILE A 117 0.54 -9.79 5.87
CA ILE A 117 0.14 -8.84 6.91
C ILE A 117 -0.74 -7.69 6.38
N ALA A 118 -0.89 -7.55 5.07
CA ALA A 118 -1.53 -6.39 4.43
C ALA A 118 -2.93 -6.09 4.98
N ASP A 119 -3.74 -7.12 5.21
CA ASP A 119 -5.11 -7.00 5.74
C ASP A 119 -5.16 -6.68 7.25
N PHE A 120 -4.02 -6.79 7.93
CA PHE A 120 -3.89 -6.63 9.38
C PHE A 120 -3.20 -5.34 9.79
N ILE A 121 -2.79 -4.49 8.83
CA ILE A 121 -2.04 -3.26 9.09
C ILE A 121 -2.72 -2.03 8.47
N THR A 122 -2.47 -0.87 9.06
CA THR A 122 -2.92 0.45 8.61
C THR A 122 -1.84 1.50 8.93
N LEU A 123 -1.94 2.71 8.38
CA LEU A 123 -1.11 3.87 8.70
C LEU A 123 -1.77 4.85 9.67
N GLY A 124 -2.97 4.53 10.18
CA GLY A 124 -3.74 5.31 11.16
C GLY A 124 -5.05 5.86 10.59
N GLU A 125 -5.61 6.91 11.20
CA GLU A 125 -6.87 7.57 10.77
C GLU A 125 -6.84 8.08 9.31
N SER A 126 -5.67 8.09 8.64
CA SER A 126 -5.58 8.27 7.19
C SER A 126 -6.23 7.14 6.38
N ASP A 127 -6.42 5.97 6.98
CA ASP A 127 -7.04 4.79 6.35
C ASP A 127 -8.41 4.46 6.95
N ALA A 128 -8.90 5.25 7.92
CA ALA A 128 -10.28 5.19 8.39
C ALA A 128 -11.30 5.72 7.34
N PHE A 129 -10.80 6.07 6.15
CA PHE A 129 -11.55 6.26 4.91
C PHE A 129 -11.36 5.09 3.94
N SER A 130 -11.38 3.84 4.44
CA SER A 130 -11.55 2.66 3.58
C SER A 130 -12.98 2.13 3.65
N ASP A 131 -13.91 2.94 3.11
CA ASP A 131 -15.08 2.41 2.37
C ASP A 131 -15.62 3.42 1.33
N SER A 132 -14.72 4.24 0.79
CA SER A 132 -14.91 4.83 -0.52
C SER A 132 -13.62 4.58 -1.26
N VAL A 133 -13.58 3.43 -1.91
CA VAL A 133 -12.72 3.22 -3.07
C VAL A 133 -13.14 4.29 -4.09
N VAL A 134 -12.68 5.51 -3.90
CA VAL A 134 -12.27 6.31 -5.04
C VAL A 134 -10.90 5.71 -5.38
N GLU A 135 -10.93 4.52 -6.00
CA GLU A 135 -10.02 4.30 -7.11
C GLU A 135 -10.14 5.60 -7.89
N THR A 136 -9.10 6.44 -7.84
CA THR A 136 -9.05 7.64 -8.64
C THR A 136 -8.99 7.15 -10.08
N LEU A 137 -10.16 6.82 -10.59
CA LEU A 137 -10.40 6.53 -11.97
C LEU A 137 -10.12 7.85 -12.64
N PHE A 138 -9.10 7.84 -13.48
CA PHE A 138 -8.68 8.97 -14.26
C PHE A 138 -9.40 8.91 -15.60
N ASP A 139 -10.00 10.03 -16.00
CA ASP A 139 -10.51 10.15 -17.36
C ASP A 139 -9.30 10.26 -18.27
N LEU A 140 -9.09 9.25 -19.12
CA LEU A 140 -7.93 9.16 -19.99
C LEU A 140 -7.79 10.36 -20.93
N ASN A 141 -8.89 11.06 -21.22
CA ASN A 141 -8.89 12.26 -22.06
C ASN A 141 -8.52 13.53 -21.32
N ARG A 142 -8.57 13.53 -19.99
CA ARG A 142 -8.38 14.73 -19.15
C ARG A 142 -7.23 14.60 -18.16
N VAL A 143 -6.77 13.37 -17.92
CA VAL A 143 -5.65 13.07 -17.03
C VAL A 143 -4.41 13.83 -17.45
N THR A 144 -3.72 14.43 -16.47
CA THR A 144 -2.45 15.13 -16.69
C THR A 144 -1.26 14.16 -16.65
N THR A 145 -0.11 14.62 -17.14
CA THR A 145 1.13 13.83 -17.08
C THR A 145 1.52 13.48 -15.65
N GLU A 146 1.38 14.42 -14.73
CA GLU A 146 1.71 14.23 -13.32
C GLU A 146 0.78 13.21 -12.66
N GLU A 147 -0.52 13.23 -13.00
CA GLU A 147 -1.50 12.25 -12.55
C GLU A 147 -1.20 10.86 -13.12
N LEU A 148 -0.84 10.77 -14.40
CA LEU A 148 -0.42 9.52 -15.05
C LEU A 148 0.79 8.89 -14.35
N GLU A 149 1.78 9.70 -13.95
CA GLU A 149 2.98 9.23 -13.25
C GLU A 149 2.69 8.69 -11.83
N THR A 150 1.52 8.97 -11.26
CA THR A 150 1.12 8.36 -9.97
C THR A 150 0.70 6.89 -10.11
N ILE A 151 0.39 6.43 -11.32
CA ILE A 151 -0.12 5.09 -11.60
C ILE A 151 1.05 4.09 -11.62
N PRO A 152 1.02 3.02 -10.82
CA PRO A 152 2.06 2.01 -10.81
C PRO A 152 2.34 1.43 -12.20
N GLY A 153 3.59 1.53 -12.65
CA GLY A 153 4.02 1.03 -13.95
C GLY A 153 3.91 2.04 -15.11
N ILE A 154 3.38 3.25 -14.86
CA ILE A 154 3.47 4.41 -15.75
C ILE A 154 4.55 5.35 -15.20
N GLY A 155 5.67 5.44 -15.92
CA GLY A 155 6.71 6.43 -15.65
C GLY A 155 6.67 7.58 -16.67
N PRO A 156 7.58 8.56 -16.56
CA PRO A 156 7.56 9.79 -17.36
C PRO A 156 7.49 9.53 -18.88
N VAL A 157 8.20 8.51 -19.35
CA VAL A 157 8.22 8.13 -20.78
C VAL A 157 6.85 7.65 -21.25
N LYS A 158 6.20 6.77 -20.49
CA LYS A 158 4.87 6.23 -20.87
C LYS A 158 3.79 7.29 -20.73
N ALA A 159 3.86 8.11 -19.67
CA ALA A 159 2.94 9.23 -19.48
C ALA A 159 3.02 10.20 -20.67
N ALA A 160 4.24 10.58 -21.08
CA ALA A 160 4.45 11.40 -22.27
C ALA A 160 3.89 10.76 -23.54
N SER A 161 4.09 9.45 -23.75
CA SER A 161 3.53 8.74 -24.91
C SER A 161 2.00 8.70 -24.94
N ILE A 162 1.34 8.59 -23.78
CA ILE A 162 -0.13 8.65 -23.69
C ILE A 162 -0.64 10.03 -24.11
N VAL A 163 0.00 11.09 -23.60
CA VAL A 163 -0.36 12.48 -23.95
C VAL A 163 -0.09 12.76 -25.42
N GLU A 164 1.07 12.36 -25.94
CA GLU A 164 1.40 12.48 -27.36
C GLU A 164 0.39 11.75 -28.24
N PHE A 165 -0.01 10.54 -27.85
CA PHE A 165 -1.04 9.80 -28.57
C PHE A 165 -2.37 10.54 -28.58
N ARG A 166 -2.81 11.10 -27.45
CA ARG A 166 -4.03 11.91 -27.34
C ARG A 166 -3.97 13.15 -28.23
N ASP A 167 -2.82 13.81 -28.29
CA ASP A 167 -2.64 15.04 -29.05
C ASP A 167 -2.59 14.78 -30.56
N LEU A 168 -2.04 13.63 -30.98
CA LEU A 168 -1.93 13.24 -32.40
C LEU A 168 -3.18 12.56 -32.95
N ASN A 169 -3.81 11.68 -32.17
CA ASN A 169 -4.93 10.84 -32.61
C ASN A 169 -6.29 11.37 -32.12
N GLY A 170 -6.28 12.39 -31.26
CA GLY A 170 -7.47 12.90 -30.60
C GLY A 170 -7.84 12.10 -29.35
N SER A 171 -9.07 12.31 -28.87
CA SER A 171 -9.56 11.68 -27.65
C SER A 171 -9.61 10.15 -27.75
N PHE A 172 -9.16 9.48 -26.70
CA PHE A 172 -9.41 8.06 -26.48
C PHE A 172 -10.91 7.81 -26.43
N CYS A 173 -11.37 6.86 -27.24
CA CYS A 173 -12.75 6.38 -27.28
C CYS A 173 -12.95 5.17 -26.36
N SER A 174 -11.88 4.45 -26.03
CA SER A 174 -11.87 3.32 -25.09
C SER A 174 -10.52 3.23 -24.39
N VAL A 175 -10.50 2.55 -23.24
CA VAL A 175 -9.25 2.31 -22.49
C VAL A 175 -8.34 1.35 -23.26
N GLU A 176 -8.90 0.45 -24.06
CA GLU A 176 -8.19 -0.54 -24.87
C GLU A 176 -7.24 0.09 -25.92
N GLN A 177 -7.54 1.31 -26.39
CA GLN A 177 -6.67 2.05 -27.30
C GLN A 177 -5.30 2.41 -26.69
N LEU A 178 -5.11 2.25 -25.38
CA LEU A 178 -3.78 2.33 -24.78
C LEU A 178 -2.80 1.31 -25.35
N LEU A 179 -3.25 0.21 -25.98
CA LEU A 179 -2.37 -0.74 -26.69
C LEU A 179 -1.71 -0.14 -27.93
N GLU A 180 -2.28 0.92 -28.51
CA GLU A 180 -1.72 1.62 -29.67
C GLU A 180 -0.63 2.63 -29.24
N VAL A 181 -0.55 2.94 -27.94
CA VAL A 181 0.45 3.85 -27.39
C VAL A 181 1.80 3.13 -27.31
N THR A 182 2.82 3.75 -27.88
CA THR A 182 4.19 3.21 -27.85
C THR A 182 4.66 3.01 -26.41
N GLY A 183 5.14 1.80 -26.09
CA GLY A 183 5.62 1.46 -24.75
C GLY A 183 4.56 0.94 -23.78
N ILE A 184 3.30 0.82 -24.21
CA ILE A 184 2.22 0.15 -23.47
C ILE A 184 1.86 -1.15 -24.19
N GLY A 185 2.24 -2.28 -23.60
CA GLY A 185 1.81 -3.60 -24.06
C GLY A 185 0.70 -4.19 -23.19
N GLU A 186 0.14 -5.34 -23.59
CA GLU A 186 -0.95 -6.02 -22.89
C GLU A 186 -0.71 -6.21 -21.39
N ALA A 187 0.50 -6.60 -20.99
CA ALA A 187 0.85 -6.78 -19.58
C ALA A 187 0.79 -5.45 -18.81
N THR A 188 1.21 -4.35 -19.43
CA THR A 188 1.09 -3.02 -18.82
C THR A 188 -0.36 -2.61 -18.76
N LEU A 189 -1.11 -2.73 -19.86
CA LEU A 189 -2.54 -2.39 -19.91
C LEU A 189 -3.31 -3.16 -18.83
N LYS A 190 -3.13 -4.48 -18.72
CA LYS A 190 -3.80 -5.31 -17.72
C LYS A 190 -3.63 -4.78 -16.29
N ASN A 191 -2.44 -4.27 -15.97
CA ASN A 191 -2.12 -3.77 -14.63
C ASN A 191 -2.68 -2.36 -14.37
N ILE A 192 -2.86 -1.55 -15.42
CA ILE A 192 -3.29 -0.15 -15.30
C ILE A 192 -4.75 0.08 -15.71
N ARG A 193 -5.43 -0.94 -16.27
CA ARG A 193 -6.75 -0.79 -16.88
C ARG A 193 -7.81 -0.25 -15.93
N SER A 194 -7.78 -0.67 -14.66
CA SER A 194 -8.76 -0.25 -13.64
C SER A 194 -8.62 1.22 -13.24
N TYR A 195 -7.46 1.84 -13.49
CA TYR A 195 -7.22 3.24 -13.15
C TYR A 195 -7.83 4.21 -14.15
N PHE A 196 -8.39 3.74 -15.26
CA PHE A 196 -8.87 4.60 -16.34
C PHE A 196 -10.33 4.37 -16.68
N PHE A 197 -11.00 5.47 -17.02
CA PHE A 197 -12.24 5.47 -17.78
C PHE A 197 -12.15 6.48 -18.93
N VAL A 198 -13.15 6.44 -19.79
CA VAL A 198 -13.38 7.43 -20.83
C VAL A 198 -14.81 7.91 -20.62
N ASP A 199 -14.99 9.21 -20.36
CA ASP A 199 -16.32 9.83 -20.18
C ASP A 199 -16.53 10.98 -21.16
N GLY A 200 -17.79 11.24 -21.48
CA GLY A 200 -18.21 12.44 -22.21
C GLY A 200 -17.68 12.58 -23.63
N VAL A 201 -17.01 11.57 -24.18
CA VAL A 201 -16.65 11.54 -25.59
C VAL A 201 -17.86 11.00 -26.34
N GLU A 202 -18.49 11.84 -27.16
CA GLU A 202 -19.30 11.35 -28.28
C GLU A 202 -18.32 10.64 -29.22
N CYS A 203 -18.00 9.39 -28.87
CA CYS A 203 -17.32 8.47 -29.73
C CYS A 203 -18.32 8.27 -30.86
N ASN A 204 -18.20 9.08 -31.89
CA ASN A 204 -18.87 8.82 -33.14
C ASN A 204 -18.14 7.61 -33.72
N HIS A 205 -18.39 6.43 -33.16
CA HIS A 205 -18.46 5.20 -33.93
C HIS A 205 -19.72 5.32 -34.81
N SER A 206 -19.76 6.36 -35.65
CA SER A 206 -20.08 6.13 -37.04
C SER A 206 -19.25 4.91 -37.43
N SER A 207 -19.89 3.90 -38.00
CA SER A 207 -19.28 2.79 -38.73
C SER A 207 -18.34 3.32 -39.83
N GLY A 208 -17.23 3.94 -39.41
CA GLY A 208 -16.39 4.83 -40.21
C GLY A 208 -15.00 5.03 -39.61
N SER A 209 -14.73 4.50 -38.40
CA SER A 209 -13.36 4.25 -37.93
C SER A 209 -12.92 2.80 -38.14
N ARG A 210 -13.86 1.89 -38.40
CA ARG A 210 -13.53 0.55 -38.88
C ARG A 210 -13.45 0.57 -40.40
N ILE A 211 -12.37 0.03 -40.90
CA ILE A 211 -12.14 -0.09 -42.33
C ILE A 211 -12.74 -1.44 -42.72
N ASN A 212 -13.80 -1.40 -43.53
CA ASN A 212 -14.38 -2.62 -44.06
C ASN A 212 -13.38 -3.24 -45.05
N ILE A 213 -12.81 -4.38 -44.70
CA ILE A 213 -11.74 -5.04 -45.45
C ILE A 213 -12.23 -5.50 -46.83
N ASN A 214 -13.52 -5.75 -46.98
CA ASN A 214 -14.13 -6.21 -48.23
C ASN A 214 -14.48 -5.07 -49.19
N THR A 215 -14.69 -3.84 -48.70
CA THR A 215 -15.08 -2.70 -49.54
C THR A 215 -14.07 -1.56 -49.58
N ALA A 216 -13.18 -1.45 -48.59
CA ALA A 216 -12.23 -0.34 -48.48
C ALA A 216 -11.29 -0.26 -49.68
N ASP A 217 -10.91 0.95 -50.05
CA ASP A 217 -9.92 1.18 -51.09
C ASP A 217 -8.48 1.01 -50.56
N ARG A 218 -7.50 1.00 -51.46
CA ARG A 218 -6.08 0.80 -51.11
C ARG A 218 -5.57 1.88 -50.16
N ASN A 219 -6.04 3.13 -50.29
CA ASN A 219 -5.60 4.24 -49.44
C ASN A 219 -6.22 4.13 -48.04
N GLU A 220 -7.47 3.71 -47.95
CA GLU A 220 -8.13 3.43 -46.69
C GLU A 220 -7.43 2.30 -45.95
N LEU A 221 -7.13 1.20 -46.63
CA LEU A 221 -6.39 0.06 -46.04
C LEU A 221 -5.02 0.46 -45.51
N THR A 222 -4.32 1.43 -46.13
CA THR A 222 -3.02 1.90 -45.63
C THR A 222 -3.07 2.65 -44.29
N LYS A 223 -4.26 3.01 -43.81
CA LYS A 223 -4.45 3.60 -42.48
C LYS A 223 -4.37 2.54 -41.37
N LEU A 224 -4.42 1.25 -41.71
CA LEU A 224 -4.31 0.17 -40.74
C LEU A 224 -2.84 -0.03 -40.32
N PRO A 225 -2.58 -0.27 -39.02
CA PRO A 225 -1.23 -0.47 -38.53
C PRO A 225 -0.58 -1.70 -39.18
N GLY A 226 0.63 -1.53 -39.69
CA GLY A 226 1.36 -2.59 -40.38
C GLY A 226 0.89 -2.86 -41.81
N VAL A 227 -0.07 -2.11 -42.36
CA VAL A 227 -0.54 -2.23 -43.75
C VAL A 227 0.05 -1.10 -44.61
N GLY A 228 1.18 -1.39 -45.27
CA GLY A 228 1.73 -0.49 -46.30
C GLY A 228 1.07 -0.69 -47.67
N SER A 229 1.43 0.12 -48.68
CA SER A 229 0.85 0.05 -50.04
C SER A 229 0.95 -1.35 -50.68
N VAL A 230 2.02 -2.10 -50.38
CA VAL A 230 2.22 -3.49 -50.87
C VAL A 230 1.21 -4.45 -50.24
N ILE A 231 0.96 -4.34 -48.94
CA ILE A 231 0.03 -5.20 -48.22
C ILE A 231 -1.41 -4.81 -48.58
N ALA A 232 -1.72 -3.52 -48.66
CA ALA A 232 -3.01 -3.03 -49.13
C ALA A 232 -3.34 -3.56 -50.54
N SER A 233 -2.37 -3.59 -51.45
CA SER A 233 -2.53 -4.25 -52.75
C SER A 233 -2.86 -5.73 -52.59
N ALA A 234 -2.08 -6.44 -51.79
CA ALA A 234 -2.26 -7.88 -51.59
C ALA A 234 -3.64 -8.23 -51.01
N ILE A 235 -4.19 -7.40 -50.10
CA ILE A 235 -5.55 -7.58 -49.57
C ILE A 235 -6.59 -7.46 -50.68
N VAL A 236 -6.51 -6.40 -51.50
CA VAL A 236 -7.45 -6.17 -52.62
C VAL A 236 -7.34 -7.30 -53.65
N ASP A 237 -6.12 -7.65 -54.03
CA ASP A 237 -5.87 -8.70 -55.02
C ASP A 237 -6.36 -10.08 -54.50
N HIS A 238 -6.21 -10.34 -53.19
CA HIS A 238 -6.71 -11.56 -52.56
C HIS A 238 -8.23 -11.64 -52.56
N ARG A 239 -8.94 -10.57 -52.16
CA ARG A 239 -10.42 -10.59 -52.14
C ARG A 239 -11.04 -10.65 -53.54
N GLU A 240 -10.37 -10.13 -54.55
CA GLU A 240 -10.80 -10.26 -55.96
C GLU A 240 -10.57 -11.67 -56.51
N LEU A 241 -9.50 -12.35 -56.07
CA LEU A 241 -9.13 -13.67 -56.57
C LEU A 241 -9.85 -14.82 -55.86
N TYR A 242 -10.00 -14.74 -54.53
CA TYR A 242 -10.52 -15.82 -53.68
C TYR A 242 -11.89 -15.52 -53.08
N GLY A 243 -12.38 -14.28 -53.19
CA GLY A 243 -13.64 -13.82 -52.60
C GLY A 243 -13.44 -13.02 -51.31
N PRO A 244 -14.53 -12.46 -50.74
CA PRO A 244 -14.46 -11.63 -49.55
C PRO A 244 -13.97 -12.42 -48.33
N PHE A 245 -13.29 -11.71 -47.42
CA PHE A 245 -12.89 -12.23 -46.11
C PHE A 245 -14.13 -12.35 -45.23
N VAL A 246 -14.26 -13.46 -44.50
CA VAL A 246 -15.39 -13.73 -43.63
C VAL A 246 -15.08 -13.28 -42.20
N ASP A 247 -13.84 -13.49 -41.78
CA ASP A 247 -13.35 -13.15 -40.46
C ASP A 247 -11.93 -12.56 -40.49
N LEU A 248 -11.43 -12.23 -39.30
CA LEU A 248 -10.13 -11.63 -39.13
C LEU A 248 -9.01 -12.60 -39.48
N GLU A 249 -9.16 -13.87 -39.11
CA GLU A 249 -8.18 -14.93 -39.32
C GLU A 249 -7.92 -15.20 -40.81
N ASP A 250 -8.92 -15.02 -41.67
CA ASP A 250 -8.76 -15.16 -43.13
C ASP A 250 -7.66 -14.23 -43.71
N LEU A 251 -7.38 -13.09 -43.06
CA LEU A 251 -6.32 -12.17 -43.48
C LEU A 251 -4.92 -12.76 -43.36
N LEU A 252 -4.72 -13.82 -42.57
CA LEU A 252 -3.43 -14.53 -42.51
C LEU A 252 -3.07 -15.22 -43.82
N SER A 253 -4.04 -15.41 -44.73
CA SER A 253 -3.80 -15.93 -46.07
C SER A 253 -3.14 -14.89 -46.99
N VAL A 254 -3.17 -13.61 -46.61
CA VAL A 254 -2.55 -12.52 -47.38
C VAL A 254 -1.06 -12.43 -47.08
N LYS A 255 -0.24 -12.59 -48.12
CA LYS A 255 1.22 -12.51 -48.02
C LYS A 255 1.65 -11.17 -47.42
N GLY A 256 2.33 -11.21 -46.26
CA GLY A 256 2.84 -10.03 -45.56
C GLY A 256 2.00 -9.61 -44.36
N ILE A 257 0.83 -10.23 -44.14
CA ILE A 257 0.08 -10.14 -42.89
C ILE A 257 0.50 -11.30 -41.99
N GLY A 258 0.91 -10.98 -40.76
CA GLY A 258 1.19 -11.97 -39.72
C GLY A 258 0.41 -11.65 -38.45
N GLU A 259 0.46 -12.55 -37.46
CA GLU A 259 -0.30 -12.46 -36.21
C GLU A 259 -0.17 -11.09 -35.51
N LYS A 260 1.05 -10.52 -35.47
CA LYS A 260 1.29 -9.22 -34.86
C LYS A 260 0.56 -8.07 -35.58
N THR A 261 0.52 -8.12 -36.92
CA THR A 261 -0.18 -7.11 -37.74
C THR A 261 -1.69 -7.24 -37.53
N LEU A 262 -2.18 -8.47 -37.49
CA LEU A 262 -3.58 -8.81 -37.29
C LEU A 262 -4.09 -8.35 -35.92
N GLU A 263 -3.33 -8.59 -34.84
CA GLU A 263 -3.69 -8.11 -33.50
C GLU A 263 -3.77 -6.58 -33.46
N GLY A 264 -2.83 -5.89 -34.12
CA GLY A 264 -2.81 -4.42 -34.18
C GLY A 264 -4.03 -3.81 -34.87
N MET A 265 -4.66 -4.51 -35.82
CA MET A 265 -5.81 -4.00 -36.57
C MET A 265 -7.16 -4.59 -36.14
N LYS A 266 -7.19 -5.56 -35.21
CA LYS A 266 -8.38 -6.27 -34.74
C LYS A 266 -9.57 -5.37 -34.38
N HIS A 267 -9.28 -4.21 -33.77
CA HIS A 267 -10.30 -3.27 -33.34
C HIS A 267 -10.64 -2.19 -34.38
N MET A 268 -9.91 -2.16 -35.49
CA MET A 268 -9.98 -1.17 -36.57
C MET A 268 -10.59 -1.71 -37.86
N VAL A 269 -11.01 -2.97 -37.90
CA VAL A 269 -11.49 -3.63 -39.11
C VAL A 269 -12.90 -4.19 -38.96
N GLU A 270 -13.60 -4.28 -40.07
CA GLU A 270 -14.89 -4.96 -40.21
C GLU A 270 -14.96 -5.68 -41.58
N PHE A 271 -15.97 -6.52 -41.78
CA PHE A 271 -16.09 -7.43 -42.93
C PHE A 271 -17.42 -7.21 -43.67
#